data_AF-E3MIJ7-F1
#
_entry.id   AF-E3MIJ7-F1
#
_cell.length_a   1.000
_cell.length_b   1.000
_cell.length_c   1.000
_cell.angle_alpha   90.00
_cell.angle_beta   90.00
_cell.angle_gamma   90.00
#
_symmetry.space_group_name_H-M   'P 1'
#
loop_
_entity.id
_entity.type
_entity.pdbx_description
1 polymer ?
#
loop_
_entity_poly.entity_id
_entity_poly.type
_entity_poly.pdbx_seq_one_letter_code
_entity_poly.pdbx_strand_id
1 'polypeptide(L)'
;MNLRYHYKNASEPYIFLDGFKEFQLNFVKTLTHLPVSLFLIGLYILKIYRKQTAHLSPFLSFHISMYSYVIINIITLSKNPISSLTTLFFIHFSYIVLSHIFFDLFVVVFKVTDLYFKTCDIHMSRRNIKCVLIVVLIVFRWFFIADKLVLSTTDCEINLDFLNVYIHLINIILIIIITIQWKISGIHQNDTYILINSIVNMLLITIFEVITIIKHLLKYNSDLPLSFDKFIYIVYYFPYLWIISVYICNFKTVQTWIQNQKKRTSVTVVVPESLVVVRPQQIDETVISELSVSEVETVI
;
A
#
# COMPACT_ATOMS: atom_id res chain seq x y z
N MET A 1 19.26 35.30 28.52
CA MET A 1 19.68 35.18 27.10
C MET A 1 18.43 34.92 26.28
N ASN A 2 17.91 35.97 25.63
CA ASN A 2 16.63 35.99 24.94
C ASN A 2 16.77 35.34 23.55
N LEU A 3 16.32 34.10 23.40
CA LEU A 3 16.11 33.49 22.08
C LEU A 3 14.71 33.81 21.58
N ARG A 4 14.52 35.06 21.14
CA ARG A 4 13.49 35.37 20.14
C ARG A 4 13.89 34.64 18.86
N TYR A 5 13.37 33.44 18.67
CA TYR A 5 13.40 32.81 17.35
C TYR A 5 12.66 33.75 16.39
N HIS A 6 13.41 34.25 15.41
CA HIS A 6 12.88 35.01 14.31
C HIS A 6 11.78 34.19 13.62
N TYR A 7 10.53 34.55 13.88
CA TYR A 7 9.40 34.34 12.98
C TYR A 7 9.69 35.14 11.70
N LYS A 8 10.51 34.56 10.83
CA LYS A 8 10.64 34.97 9.44
C LYS A 8 9.77 34.03 8.63
N ASN A 9 9.04 34.60 7.67
CA ASN A 9 8.44 33.96 6.50
C ASN A 9 9.48 33.06 5.81
N ALA A 10 9.73 31.88 6.37
CA ALA A 10 10.47 30.83 5.72
C ALA A 10 9.45 30.13 4.85
N SER A 11 9.42 30.51 3.56
CA SER A 11 9.09 29.55 2.53
C SER A 11 9.91 28.29 2.83
N GLU A 12 9.27 27.26 3.37
CA GLU A 12 9.97 26.12 3.96
C GLU A 12 11.00 25.58 2.95
N PRO A 13 12.31 25.68 3.26
CA PRO A 13 13.32 25.02 2.44
C PRO A 13 12.99 23.53 2.43
N TYR A 14 13.30 22.85 1.32
CA TYR A 14 12.97 21.44 1.04
C TYR A 14 12.69 20.62 2.32
N ILE A 15 11.41 20.51 2.68
CA ILE A 15 10.86 19.92 3.93
C ILE A 15 11.52 18.57 4.27
N PHE A 16 11.96 17.86 3.24
CA PHE A 16 12.56 16.55 3.34
C PHE A 16 14.07 16.54 3.65
N LEU A 17 14.86 17.53 3.21
CA LEU A 17 16.31 17.52 3.38
C LEU A 17 16.72 18.01 4.77
N ASP A 18 16.04 19.04 5.28
CA ASP A 18 16.24 19.57 6.62
C ASP A 18 15.61 18.66 7.68
N GLY A 19 14.40 18.13 7.42
CA GLY A 19 13.75 17.15 8.29
C GLY A 19 14.55 15.86 8.48
N PHE A 20 15.39 15.47 7.51
CA PHE A 20 16.23 14.26 7.60
C PHE A 20 17.44 14.42 8.54
N LYS A 21 18.11 15.58 8.48
CA LYS A 21 19.20 15.91 9.42
C LYS A 21 18.66 16.02 10.84
N GLU A 22 17.51 16.65 10.99
CA GLU A 22 16.80 16.76 12.26
C GLU A 22 16.31 15.39 12.76
N PHE A 23 15.92 14.47 11.87
CA PHE A 23 15.54 13.09 12.21
C PHE A 23 16.66 12.34 12.92
N GLN A 24 17.88 12.35 12.41
CA GLN A 24 18.99 11.69 13.12
C GLN A 24 19.26 12.31 14.49
N LEU A 25 19.23 13.64 14.59
CA LEU A 25 19.48 14.37 15.83
C LEU A 25 18.38 14.12 16.88
N ASN A 26 17.15 13.87 16.43
CA ASN A 26 15.98 13.68 17.30
C ASN A 26 15.43 12.24 17.28
N PHE A 27 16.15 11.26 16.71
CA PHE A 27 15.69 9.87 16.59
C PHE A 27 15.32 9.26 17.94
N VAL A 28 16.08 9.60 19.00
CA VAL A 28 15.76 9.14 20.36
C VAL A 28 14.38 9.64 20.81
N LYS A 29 14.00 10.87 20.44
CA LYS A 29 12.68 11.42 20.76
C LYS A 29 11.55 10.72 19.98
N THR A 30 11.83 10.14 18.81
CA THR A 30 10.84 9.39 18.03
C THR A 30 10.64 7.95 18.49
N LEU A 31 11.50 7.41 19.36
CA LEU A 31 11.36 6.05 19.87
C LEU A 31 10.04 5.81 20.60
N THR A 32 9.35 6.86 21.05
CA THR A 32 7.99 6.78 21.61
C THR A 32 6.96 6.23 20.62
N HIS A 33 7.21 6.29 19.31
CA HIS A 33 6.38 5.71 18.26
C HIS A 33 6.73 4.25 17.93
N LEU A 34 7.91 3.77 18.37
CA LEU A 34 8.39 2.41 18.14
C LEU A 34 7.43 1.32 18.66
N PRO A 35 6.79 1.44 19.85
CA PRO A 35 5.89 0.40 20.37
C PRO A 35 4.78 -0.01 19.38
N VAL A 36 4.25 0.93 18.59
CA VAL A 36 3.20 0.61 17.59
C VAL A 36 3.75 -0.30 16.49
N SER A 37 4.93 0.03 15.95
CA SER A 37 5.58 -0.80 14.93
C SER A 37 5.94 -2.19 15.47
N LEU A 38 6.45 -2.28 16.70
CA LEU A 38 6.78 -3.54 17.36
C LEU A 38 5.55 -4.39 17.63
N PHE A 39 4.43 -3.78 18.02
CA PHE A 39 3.16 -4.47 18.19
C PHE A 39 2.69 -5.09 16.87
N LEU A 40 2.72 -4.33 15.76
CA LEU A 40 2.35 -4.84 14.43
C LEU A 40 3.29 -5.97 13.97
N ILE A 41 4.60 -5.81 14.16
CA ILE A 41 5.58 -6.88 13.88
C ILE A 41 5.29 -8.12 14.74
N GLY A 42 4.95 -7.95 16.02
CA GLY A 42 4.56 -9.04 16.91
C GLY A 42 3.34 -9.81 16.41
N LEU A 43 2.32 -9.10 15.91
CA LEU A 43 1.15 -9.72 15.26
C LEU A 43 1.55 -10.49 13.99
N TYR A 44 2.44 -9.93 13.18
CA TYR A 44 2.97 -10.60 12.00
C TYR A 44 3.74 -11.89 12.35
N ILE A 45 4.63 -11.84 13.34
CA ILE A 45 5.37 -13.00 13.84
C ILE A 45 4.41 -14.05 14.41
N LEU A 46 3.37 -13.64 15.13
CA LEU A 46 2.36 -14.54 15.67
C LEU A 46 1.65 -15.35 14.57
N LYS A 47 1.38 -14.74 13.41
CA LYS A 47 0.83 -15.45 12.24
C LYS A 47 1.79 -16.51 11.70
N ILE A 48 3.08 -16.18 11.60
CA ILE A 48 4.10 -17.15 11.17
C ILE A 48 4.22 -18.29 12.18
N TYR A 49 4.32 -17.97 13.47
CA TYR A 49 4.45 -18.93 14.56
C TYR A 49 3.28 -19.94 14.56
N ARG A 50 2.06 -19.46 14.33
CA ARG A 50 0.87 -20.31 14.19
C ARG A 50 0.77 -21.07 12.86
N LYS A 51 1.82 -21.02 12.02
CA LYS A 51 1.86 -21.61 10.67
C LYS A 51 0.73 -21.12 9.75
N GLN A 52 0.23 -19.90 9.97
CA GLN A 52 -0.85 -19.27 9.22
C GLN A 52 -0.33 -18.41 8.05
N THR A 53 0.75 -18.83 7.39
CA THR A 53 1.42 -18.05 6.34
C THR A 53 0.56 -17.85 5.09
N ALA A 54 -0.39 -18.76 4.82
CA ALA A 54 -1.36 -18.62 3.73
C ALA A 54 -2.18 -17.32 3.83
N HIS A 55 -2.44 -16.83 5.04
CA HIS A 55 -3.14 -15.56 5.27
C HIS A 55 -2.37 -14.32 4.77
N LEU A 56 -1.06 -14.45 4.57
CA LEU A 56 -0.19 -13.36 4.10
C LEU A 56 -0.07 -13.32 2.58
N SER A 57 -0.38 -14.43 1.89
CA SER A 57 -0.20 -14.57 0.44
C SER A 57 -0.88 -13.46 -0.39
N PRO A 58 -2.13 -13.04 -0.08
CA PRO A 58 -2.77 -11.93 -0.82
C PRO A 58 -2.06 -10.59 -0.67
N PHE A 59 -1.17 -10.45 0.32
CA PHE A 59 -0.47 -9.21 0.68
C PHE A 59 1.04 -9.26 0.36
N LEU A 60 1.50 -10.26 -0.40
CA LEU A 60 2.91 -10.52 -0.67
C LEU A 60 3.68 -9.27 -1.15
N SER A 61 3.05 -8.43 -1.95
CA SER A 61 3.70 -7.25 -2.52
C SER A 61 3.94 -6.15 -1.45
N PHE A 62 3.04 -6.00 -0.48
CA PHE A 62 3.25 -5.13 0.69
C PHE A 62 4.27 -5.75 1.67
N HIS A 63 4.27 -7.07 1.79
CA HIS A 63 5.26 -7.80 2.59
C HIS A 63 6.69 -7.61 2.07
N ILE A 64 6.91 -7.70 0.75
CA ILE A 64 8.20 -7.39 0.10
C ILE A 64 8.59 -5.93 0.32
N SER A 65 7.61 -5.01 0.21
CA SER A 65 7.83 -3.58 0.42
C SER A 65 8.26 -3.27 1.85
N MET A 66 7.65 -3.93 2.84
CA MET A 66 8.02 -3.83 4.25
C MET A 66 9.47 -4.28 4.50
N TYR A 67 9.92 -5.42 3.96
CA TYR A 67 11.30 -5.85 4.14
C TYR A 67 12.30 -4.89 3.50
N SER A 68 12.02 -4.46 2.26
CA SER A 68 12.85 -3.50 1.55
C SER A 68 13.00 -2.21 2.36
N TYR A 69 11.89 -1.77 2.95
CA TYR A 69 11.85 -0.61 3.82
C TYR A 69 12.68 -0.77 5.11
N VAL A 70 12.48 -1.88 5.83
CA VAL A 70 13.22 -2.17 7.08
C VAL A 70 14.72 -2.22 6.82
N ILE A 71 15.15 -2.86 5.72
CA ILE A 71 16.57 -2.91 5.32
C ILE A 71 17.12 -1.51 5.09
N ILE A 72 16.39 -0.66 4.34
CA ILE A 72 16.82 0.71 4.05
C ILE A 72 16.86 1.56 5.32
N ASN A 73 15.92 1.39 6.24
CA ASN A 73 15.97 2.03 7.56
C ASN A 73 17.23 1.65 8.35
N ILE A 74 17.55 0.35 8.43
CA ILE A 74 18.74 -0.12 9.13
C ILE A 74 20.01 0.47 8.50
N ILE A 75 20.13 0.46 7.18
CA ILE A 75 21.27 1.05 6.45
C ILE A 75 21.37 2.56 6.75
N THR A 76 20.24 3.25 6.77
CA THR A 76 20.17 4.70 7.03
C THR A 76 20.60 5.05 8.44
N LEU A 77 20.19 4.25 9.44
CA LEU A 77 20.61 4.44 10.83
C LEU A 77 22.08 4.08 11.05
N SER A 78 22.62 3.17 10.25
CA SER A 78 23.98 2.65 10.39
C SER A 78 25.04 3.50 9.68
N LYS A 79 24.66 4.33 8.69
CA LYS A 79 25.60 5.20 7.95
C LYS A 79 25.58 6.63 8.46
N ASN A 80 26.75 7.15 8.83
CA ASN A 80 26.98 8.57 9.09
C ASN A 80 28.23 9.06 8.33
N PRO A 81 28.13 10.00 7.37
CA PRO A 81 26.90 10.68 6.94
C PRO A 81 25.99 9.77 6.10
N ILE A 82 24.70 10.10 6.11
CA ILE A 82 23.68 9.43 5.30
C ILE A 82 23.97 9.65 3.81
N SER A 83 23.77 8.62 3.01
CA SER A 83 23.90 8.75 1.55
C SER A 83 22.72 9.52 0.95
N SER A 84 22.96 10.34 -0.08
CA SER A 84 21.89 11.01 -0.84
C SER A 84 20.85 10.03 -1.38
N LEU A 85 21.26 8.82 -1.74
CA LEU A 85 20.40 7.74 -2.22
C LEU A 85 19.39 7.27 -1.16
N THR A 86 19.81 7.12 0.10
CA THR A 86 18.90 6.74 1.18
C THR A 86 17.88 7.84 1.43
N THR A 87 18.28 9.11 1.46
CA THR A 87 17.33 10.24 1.60
C THR A 87 16.32 10.29 0.46
N LEU A 88 16.77 10.06 -0.78
CA LEU A 88 15.90 9.96 -1.95
C LEU A 88 14.85 8.86 -1.76
N PHE A 89 15.23 7.70 -1.24
CA PHE A 89 14.27 6.61 -1.01
C PHE A 89 13.15 7.01 -0.05
N PHE A 90 13.45 7.68 1.07
CA PHE A 90 12.41 8.15 2.00
C PHE A 90 11.49 9.20 1.37
N ILE A 91 12.03 10.10 0.55
CA ILE A 91 11.25 11.09 -0.21
C ILE A 91 10.21 10.39 -1.08
N HIS A 92 10.60 9.27 -1.69
CA HIS A 92 9.75 8.56 -2.64
C HIS A 92 8.87 7.49 -1.99
N PHE A 93 9.11 7.13 -0.72
CA PHE A 93 8.45 5.97 -0.12
C PHE A 93 6.94 6.10 -0.04
N SER A 94 6.43 7.24 0.43
CA SER A 94 4.97 7.50 0.46
C SER A 94 4.36 7.41 -0.94
N TYR A 95 5.05 7.95 -1.94
CA TYR A 95 4.64 7.88 -3.34
C TYR A 95 4.63 6.43 -3.86
N ILE A 96 5.64 5.62 -3.51
CA ILE A 96 5.72 4.19 -3.87
C ILE A 96 4.54 3.41 -3.25
N VAL A 97 4.22 3.64 -1.98
CA VAL A 97 3.10 2.98 -1.30
C VAL A 97 1.77 3.37 -1.96
N LEU A 98 1.55 4.67 -2.22
CA LEU A 98 0.35 5.14 -2.91
C LEU A 98 0.25 4.61 -4.35
N SER A 99 1.38 4.51 -5.06
CA SER A 99 1.47 3.90 -6.39
C SER A 99 1.11 2.43 -6.38
N HIS A 100 1.54 1.72 -5.34
CA HIS A 100 1.22 0.32 -5.17
C HIS A 100 -0.29 0.10 -4.97
N ILE A 101 -0.93 0.94 -4.15
CA ILE A 101 -2.38 0.97 -3.96
C ILE A 101 -3.09 1.33 -5.28
N PHE A 102 -2.58 2.33 -6.00
CA PHE A 102 -3.11 2.74 -7.30
C PHE A 102 -3.17 1.58 -8.29
N PHE A 103 -2.09 0.83 -8.47
CA PHE A 103 -2.10 -0.29 -9.41
C PHE A 103 -2.97 -1.45 -8.96
N ASP A 104 -2.99 -1.73 -7.66
CA ASP A 104 -3.88 -2.74 -7.11
C ASP A 104 -5.35 -2.40 -7.38
N LEU A 105 -5.74 -1.14 -7.18
CA LEU A 105 -7.09 -0.66 -7.49
C LEU A 105 -7.36 -0.61 -9.00
N PHE A 106 -6.42 -0.09 -9.80
CA PHE A 106 -6.54 0.04 -11.25
C PHE A 106 -6.83 -1.32 -11.88
N VAL A 107 -6.03 -2.33 -11.54
CA VAL A 107 -6.22 -3.67 -12.11
C VAL A 107 -7.59 -4.26 -11.73
N VAL A 108 -8.07 -3.99 -10.52
CA VAL A 108 -9.41 -4.45 -10.10
C VAL A 108 -10.52 -3.71 -10.84
N VAL A 109 -10.46 -2.38 -10.95
CA VAL A 109 -11.47 -1.56 -11.66
C VAL A 109 -11.63 -1.96 -13.11
N PHE A 110 -10.50 -2.14 -13.80
CA PHE A 110 -10.46 -2.42 -15.24
C PHE A 110 -10.43 -3.92 -15.56
N LYS A 111 -10.45 -4.80 -14.54
CA LYS A 111 -10.39 -6.25 -14.68
C LYS A 111 -9.24 -6.73 -15.57
N VAL A 112 -8.08 -6.09 -15.47
CA VAL A 112 -6.92 -6.41 -16.32
C VAL A 112 -6.29 -7.73 -15.83
N THR A 113 -6.43 -8.79 -16.60
CA THR A 113 -5.79 -10.08 -16.28
C THR A 113 -4.38 -10.15 -16.86
N ASP A 114 -4.24 -9.85 -18.15
CA ASP A 114 -3.00 -9.94 -18.91
C ASP A 114 -2.92 -8.82 -19.95
N LEU A 115 -1.71 -8.38 -20.26
CA LEU A 115 -1.41 -7.44 -21.34
C LEU A 115 -0.58 -8.16 -22.39
N TYR A 116 -1.08 -8.15 -23.63
CA TYR A 116 -0.37 -8.70 -24.77
C TYR A 116 0.04 -7.58 -25.72
N PHE A 117 1.35 -7.38 -25.88
CA PHE A 117 1.90 -6.38 -26.78
C PHE A 117 2.24 -7.03 -28.13
N LYS A 118 1.29 -6.96 -29.07
CA LYS A 118 1.36 -7.65 -30.37
C LYS A 118 2.61 -7.31 -31.20
N THR A 119 3.10 -6.06 -31.13
CA THR A 119 4.25 -5.60 -31.95
C THR A 119 5.58 -6.21 -31.51
N CYS A 120 5.72 -6.57 -30.23
CA CYS A 120 6.95 -7.16 -29.69
C CYS A 120 6.76 -8.62 -29.22
N ASP A 121 5.56 -9.18 -29.40
CA ASP A 121 5.16 -10.50 -28.89
C ASP A 121 5.42 -10.69 -27.38
N ILE A 122 5.18 -9.63 -26.59
CA ILE A 122 5.40 -9.66 -25.14
C ILE A 122 4.08 -9.93 -24.42
N HIS A 123 4.04 -11.02 -23.66
CA HIS A 123 2.93 -11.34 -22.75
C HIS A 123 3.29 -10.96 -21.30
N MET A 124 2.56 -10.01 -20.72
CA MET A 124 2.74 -9.59 -19.34
C MET A 124 1.56 -10.03 -18.47
N SER A 125 1.85 -10.81 -17.43
CA SER A 125 0.87 -11.16 -16.40
C SER A 125 0.58 -9.97 -15.49
N ARG A 126 -0.58 -9.98 -14.79
CA ARG A 126 -0.96 -8.99 -13.76
C ARG A 126 0.17 -8.56 -12.83
N ARG A 127 1.00 -9.50 -12.35
CA ARG A 127 2.14 -9.20 -11.46
C ARG A 127 3.24 -8.42 -12.16
N ASN A 128 3.56 -8.78 -13.40
CA ASN A 128 4.60 -8.12 -14.19
C ASN A 128 4.17 -6.72 -14.60
N ILE A 129 2.89 -6.55 -14.97
CA ILE A 129 2.29 -5.24 -15.28
C ILE A 129 2.48 -4.30 -14.08
N LYS A 130 2.10 -4.75 -12.88
CA LYS A 130 2.25 -3.95 -11.66
C LYS A 130 3.71 -3.55 -11.42
N CYS A 131 4.66 -4.47 -11.57
CA CYS A 131 6.07 -4.20 -11.36
C CYS A 131 6.60 -3.15 -12.35
N VAL A 132 6.31 -3.32 -13.65
CA VAL A 132 6.72 -2.38 -14.70
C VAL A 132 6.12 -1.00 -14.45
N LEU A 133 4.83 -0.92 -14.15
CA LEU A 133 4.16 0.37 -13.97
C LEU A 133 4.60 1.10 -12.69
N ILE A 134 4.95 0.39 -11.61
CA ILE A 134 5.57 1.01 -10.43
C ILE A 134 6.91 1.66 -10.81
N VAL A 135 7.74 0.99 -11.62
CA VAL A 135 9.00 1.56 -12.10
C VAL A 135 8.75 2.81 -12.94
N VAL A 136 7.74 2.79 -13.82
CA VAL A 136 7.34 3.96 -14.61
C VAL A 136 6.92 5.13 -13.71
N LEU A 137 6.13 4.87 -12.66
CA LEU A 137 5.74 5.94 -11.73
C LEU A 137 6.93 6.47 -10.92
N ILE A 138 7.88 5.64 -10.53
CA ILE A 138 9.11 6.10 -9.86
C ILE A 138 9.91 7.03 -10.78
N VAL A 139 10.04 6.68 -12.07
CA VAL A 139 10.69 7.53 -13.06
C VAL A 139 9.90 8.81 -13.28
N PHE A 140 8.57 8.74 -13.36
CA PHE A 140 7.70 9.91 -13.48
C PHE A 140 7.89 10.84 -12.28
N ARG A 141 7.93 10.29 -11.06
CA ARG A 141 8.15 11.02 -9.82
C ARG A 141 9.46 11.81 -9.81
N TRP A 142 10.50 11.29 -10.46
CA TRP A 142 11.79 11.99 -10.58
C TRP A 142 11.64 13.35 -11.28
N PHE A 143 10.78 13.44 -12.30
CA PHE A 143 10.56 14.70 -13.05
C PHE A 143 9.81 15.76 -12.24
N PHE A 144 8.97 15.35 -11.29
CA PHE A 144 8.10 16.24 -10.51
C PHE A 144 8.52 16.30 -9.03
N ILE A 145 9.79 16.00 -8.71
CA ILE A 145 10.27 15.91 -7.33
C ILE A 145 10.19 17.24 -6.56
N ALA A 146 10.23 18.36 -7.29
CA ALA A 146 10.22 19.71 -6.73
C ALA A 146 8.82 20.33 -6.66
N ASP A 147 7.82 19.67 -7.26
CA ASP A 147 6.50 20.26 -7.44
C ASP A 147 5.68 20.18 -6.16
N LYS A 148 5.12 21.33 -5.77
CA LYS A 148 4.38 21.52 -4.52
C LYS A 148 2.98 22.04 -4.84
N LEU A 149 2.00 21.51 -4.12
CA LEU A 149 0.67 22.09 -4.03
C LEU A 149 0.64 23.00 -2.80
N VAL A 150 0.51 24.32 -3.02
CA VAL A 150 0.45 25.30 -1.95
C VAL A 150 -1.01 25.59 -1.62
N LEU A 151 -1.41 25.32 -0.38
CA LEU A 151 -2.70 25.73 0.16
C LEU A 151 -2.50 26.97 1.02
N SER A 152 -2.88 28.14 0.49
CA SER A 152 -2.83 29.40 1.22
C SER A 152 -4.15 29.66 1.95
N THR A 153 -4.10 29.77 3.28
CA THR A 153 -5.15 30.38 4.10
C THR A 153 -4.72 31.79 4.52
N THR A 154 -5.62 32.57 5.13
CA THR A 154 -5.37 33.98 5.50
C THR A 154 -4.12 34.20 6.34
N ASP A 155 -3.73 33.21 7.14
CA ASP A 155 -2.66 33.32 8.14
C ASP A 155 -1.54 32.27 7.99
N CYS A 156 -1.60 31.45 6.93
CA CYS A 156 -0.72 30.29 6.78
C CYS A 156 -0.64 29.78 5.33
N GLU A 157 0.53 29.29 4.92
CA GLU A 157 0.71 28.52 3.69
C GLU A 157 1.08 27.09 4.05
N ILE A 158 0.36 26.11 3.51
CA ILE A 158 0.65 24.68 3.69
C ILE A 158 1.20 24.14 2.39
N ASN A 159 2.44 23.65 2.43
CA ASN A 159 3.11 23.04 1.30
C ASN A 159 2.87 21.53 1.28
N LEU A 160 2.02 21.08 0.38
CA LEU A 160 1.77 19.67 0.12
C LEU A 160 2.57 19.21 -1.10
N ASP A 161 2.84 17.90 -1.13
CA ASP A 161 3.52 17.27 -2.25
C ASP A 161 2.51 17.00 -3.36
N PHE A 162 2.70 17.66 -4.51
CA PHE A 162 1.69 17.66 -5.59
C PHE A 162 1.33 16.25 -6.06
N LEU A 163 2.35 15.43 -6.37
CA LEU A 163 2.12 14.08 -6.88
C LEU A 163 1.54 13.13 -5.83
N ASN A 164 1.92 13.26 -4.55
CA ASN A 164 1.33 12.46 -3.48
C ASN A 164 -0.16 12.79 -3.31
N VAL A 165 -0.51 14.08 -3.29
CA VAL A 165 -1.92 14.51 -3.21
C VAL A 165 -2.71 14.02 -4.41
N TYR A 166 -2.14 14.14 -5.62
CA TYR A 166 -2.81 13.74 -6.85
C TYR A 166 -3.08 12.23 -6.91
N ILE A 167 -2.08 11.40 -6.61
CA ILE A 167 -2.25 9.94 -6.62
C ILE A 167 -3.19 9.48 -5.50
N HIS A 168 -3.16 10.15 -4.34
CA HIS A 168 -4.09 9.89 -3.23
C HIS A 168 -5.53 10.19 -3.66
N LEU A 169 -5.78 11.32 -4.31
CA LEU A 169 -7.09 11.67 -4.86
C LEU A 169 -7.57 10.63 -5.89
N ILE A 170 -6.71 10.22 -6.81
CA ILE A 170 -7.05 9.17 -7.80
C ILE A 170 -7.41 7.87 -7.08
N ASN A 171 -6.65 7.45 -6.07
CA ASN A 171 -6.94 6.24 -5.31
C ASN A 171 -8.31 6.31 -4.62
N ILE A 172 -8.69 7.47 -4.07
CA ILE A 172 -10.02 7.68 -3.50
C ILE A 172 -11.11 7.50 -4.59
N ILE A 173 -10.92 8.10 -5.77
CA ILE A 173 -11.85 7.95 -6.90
C ILE A 173 -11.96 6.49 -7.32
N LEU A 174 -10.85 5.77 -7.44
CA LEU A 174 -10.85 4.35 -7.79
C LEU A 174 -11.57 3.50 -6.73
N ILE A 175 -11.37 3.76 -5.43
CA ILE A 175 -12.11 3.07 -4.36
C ILE A 175 -13.61 3.29 -4.51
N ILE A 176 -14.05 4.51 -4.80
CA ILE A 176 -15.47 4.84 -5.03
C ILE A 176 -16.00 4.04 -6.24
N ILE A 177 -15.26 4.02 -7.35
CA ILE A 177 -15.64 3.27 -8.55
C ILE A 177 -15.76 1.76 -8.25
N ILE A 178 -14.79 1.16 -7.58
CA ILE A 178 -14.84 -0.26 -7.20
C ILE A 178 -16.05 -0.52 -6.29
N THR A 179 -16.32 0.36 -5.34
CA THR A 179 -17.45 0.19 -4.41
C THR A 179 -18.79 0.21 -5.17
N ILE A 180 -18.93 1.08 -6.17
CA ILE A 180 -20.10 1.11 -7.06
C ILE A 180 -20.18 -0.16 -7.91
N GLN A 181 -19.09 -0.52 -8.60
CA GLN A 181 -19.02 -1.73 -9.44
C GLN A 181 -19.37 -2.99 -8.64
N TRP A 182 -18.87 -3.08 -7.41
CA TRP A 182 -19.12 -4.20 -6.53
C TRP A 182 -20.60 -4.34 -6.17
N LYS A 183 -21.28 -3.22 -5.90
CA LYS A 183 -22.72 -3.24 -5.63
C LYS A 183 -23.50 -3.82 -6.81
N ILE A 184 -23.06 -3.54 -8.04
CA ILE A 184 -23.72 -3.95 -9.29
C ILE A 184 -23.37 -5.39 -9.67
N SER A 185 -22.08 -5.74 -9.76
CA SER A 185 -21.61 -6.98 -10.41
C SER A 185 -21.02 -8.02 -9.45
N GLY A 186 -20.90 -7.71 -8.16
CA GLY A 186 -20.13 -8.53 -7.23
C GLY A 186 -18.61 -8.38 -7.45
N ILE A 187 -17.82 -8.90 -6.51
CA ILE A 187 -16.35 -8.89 -6.57
C ILE A 187 -15.83 -10.32 -6.42
N HIS A 188 -14.77 -10.65 -7.16
CA HIS A 188 -14.04 -11.90 -6.97
C HIS A 188 -13.30 -11.89 -5.62
N GLN A 189 -13.27 -13.03 -4.92
CA GLN A 189 -12.69 -13.15 -3.58
C GLN A 189 -11.28 -12.54 -3.45
N ASN A 190 -10.39 -12.80 -4.42
CA ASN A 190 -9.02 -12.26 -4.40
C ASN A 190 -8.98 -10.73 -4.46
N ASP A 191 -9.91 -10.11 -5.20
CA ASP A 191 -9.99 -8.65 -5.32
C ASP A 191 -10.63 -8.01 -4.07
N THR A 192 -11.36 -8.79 -3.25
CA THR A 192 -11.87 -8.32 -1.95
C THR A 192 -10.74 -8.03 -0.96
N TYR A 193 -9.69 -8.86 -0.92
CA TYR A 193 -8.51 -8.60 -0.08
C TYR A 193 -7.81 -7.30 -0.49
N ILE A 194 -7.70 -7.08 -1.81
CA ILE A 194 -7.13 -5.86 -2.38
C ILE A 194 -7.95 -4.64 -1.97
N LEU A 195 -9.28 -4.71 -2.07
CA LEU A 195 -10.17 -3.62 -1.69
C LEU A 195 -10.05 -3.29 -0.19
N ILE A 196 -10.12 -4.30 0.68
CA ILE A 196 -9.99 -4.09 2.14
C ILE A 196 -8.63 -3.48 2.47
N ASN A 197 -7.55 -4.00 1.87
CA ASN A 197 -6.21 -3.46 2.07
C ASN A 197 -6.10 -1.99 1.64
N SER A 198 -6.65 -1.68 0.47
CA SER A 198 -6.63 -0.33 -0.08
C SER A 198 -7.42 0.64 0.79
N ILE A 199 -8.61 0.25 1.25
CA ILE A 199 -9.43 1.06 2.17
C ILE A 199 -8.68 1.33 3.48
N VAL A 200 -8.11 0.29 4.10
CA VAL A 200 -7.38 0.43 5.38
C VAL A 200 -6.17 1.36 5.24
N ASN A 201 -5.33 1.16 4.22
CA ASN A 201 -4.17 2.00 4.00
C ASN A 201 -4.56 3.43 3.66
N MET A 202 -5.53 3.64 2.75
CA MET A 202 -5.98 4.98 2.37
C MET A 202 -6.62 5.74 3.53
N LEU A 203 -7.42 5.06 4.36
CA LEU A 203 -8.01 5.65 5.55
C LEU A 203 -6.93 6.13 6.52
N LEU A 204 -5.95 5.28 6.82
CA LEU A 204 -4.88 5.61 7.76
C LEU A 204 -3.97 6.72 7.22
N ILE A 205 -3.60 6.68 5.94
CA ILE A 205 -2.83 7.75 5.29
C ILE A 205 -3.59 9.08 5.39
N THR A 206 -4.91 9.08 5.08
CA THR A 206 -5.75 10.28 5.18
C THR A 206 -5.81 10.81 6.61
N ILE A 207 -5.95 9.93 7.62
CA ILE A 207 -5.94 10.34 9.03
C ILE A 207 -4.64 11.04 9.39
N PHE A 208 -3.49 10.49 8.98
CA PHE A 208 -2.18 11.09 9.24
C PHE A 208 -1.98 12.43 8.51
N GLU A 209 -2.44 12.55 7.27
CA GLU A 209 -2.42 13.81 6.51
C GLU A 209 -3.30 14.88 7.17
N VAL A 210 -4.52 14.52 7.57
CA VAL A 210 -5.44 15.42 8.26
C VAL A 210 -4.87 15.87 9.61
N ILE A 211 -4.27 14.97 10.39
CA ILE A 211 -3.58 15.34 11.65
C ILE A 211 -2.47 16.36 11.37
N THR A 212 -1.66 16.13 10.32
CA THR A 212 -0.58 17.05 9.93
C THR A 212 -1.12 18.43 9.56
N ILE A 213 -2.18 18.48 8.74
CA ILE A 213 -2.84 19.72 8.33
C ILE A 213 -3.42 20.45 9.54
N ILE A 214 -4.13 19.74 10.44
CA ILE A 214 -4.71 20.34 11.64
C ILE A 214 -3.62 20.92 12.55
N LYS A 215 -2.53 20.20 12.79
CA LYS A 215 -1.40 20.73 13.59
C LYS A 215 -0.83 22.00 12.97
N HIS A 216 -0.71 22.04 11.65
CA HIS A 216 -0.20 23.20 10.91
C HIS A 216 -1.16 24.39 11.02
N LEU A 217 -2.47 24.17 10.86
CA LEU A 217 -3.50 25.21 10.97
C LEU A 217 -3.60 25.77 12.40
N LEU A 218 -3.49 24.91 13.41
CA LEU A 218 -3.58 25.29 14.83
C LEU A 218 -2.29 25.92 15.37
N LYS A 219 -1.24 26.06 14.55
CA LYS A 219 0.09 26.54 14.97
C LYS A 219 0.57 25.80 16.23
N TYR A 220 0.41 24.47 16.22
CA TYR A 220 0.71 23.64 17.37
C TYR A 220 2.21 23.76 17.72
N ASN A 221 2.49 24.32 18.90
CA ASN A 221 3.86 24.42 19.41
C ASN A 221 4.35 23.02 19.82
N SER A 222 5.08 22.37 18.92
CA SER A 222 5.80 21.14 19.22
C SER A 222 7.30 21.43 19.34
N ASP A 223 7.98 20.68 20.21
CA ASP A 223 9.44 20.67 20.31
C ASP A 223 10.12 20.12 19.04
N LEU A 224 9.33 19.58 18.10
CA LEU A 224 9.76 19.02 16.83
C LEU A 224 9.08 19.76 15.67
N PRO A 225 9.77 19.96 14.54
CA PRO A 225 9.18 20.64 13.39
C PRO A 225 8.06 19.83 12.76
N LEU A 226 7.08 20.48 12.11
CA LEU A 226 5.94 19.81 11.46
C LEU A 226 6.36 18.85 10.34
N SER A 227 7.49 19.13 9.67
CA SER A 227 8.13 18.24 8.69
C SER A 227 8.46 16.85 9.27
N PHE A 228 8.62 16.77 10.58
CA PHE A 228 9.03 15.59 11.33
C PHE A 228 7.91 14.54 11.49
N ASP A 229 6.65 14.97 11.49
CA ASP A 229 5.49 14.07 11.55
C ASP A 229 5.46 13.11 10.35
N LYS A 230 5.80 13.62 9.15
CA LYS A 230 5.87 12.80 7.93
C LYS A 230 6.91 11.68 8.06
N PHE A 231 8.07 11.97 8.66
CA PHE A 231 9.10 10.96 8.92
C PHE A 231 8.64 9.91 9.91
N ILE A 232 7.98 10.32 10.99
CA ILE A 232 7.41 9.41 11.98
C ILE A 232 6.45 8.43 11.30
N TYR A 233 5.54 8.92 10.44
CA TYR A 233 4.58 8.07 9.72
C TYR A 233 5.24 7.09 8.76
N ILE A 234 6.24 7.56 8.00
CA ILE A 234 7.00 6.73 7.06
C ILE A 234 7.80 5.64 7.80
N VAL A 235 8.44 5.98 8.93
CA VAL A 235 9.31 5.07 9.70
C VAL A 235 8.56 4.06 10.53
N TYR A 236 7.56 4.51 11.28
CA TYR A 236 6.95 3.68 12.31
C TYR A 236 5.60 3.08 11.91
N TYR A 237 4.94 3.60 10.87
CA TYR A 237 3.55 3.23 10.58
C TYR A 237 3.37 2.61 9.19
N PHE A 238 3.59 3.37 8.12
CA PHE A 238 3.26 2.99 6.73
C PHE A 238 3.73 1.59 6.29
N PRO A 239 4.96 1.15 6.60
CA PRO A 239 5.46 -0.17 6.18
C PRO A 239 4.70 -1.34 6.80
N TYR A 240 4.01 -1.10 7.91
CA TYR A 240 3.40 -2.14 8.75
C TYR A 240 1.87 -2.11 8.69
N LEU A 241 1.25 -1.09 8.08
CA LEU A 241 -0.21 -0.91 8.08
C LEU A 241 -0.96 -2.08 7.43
N TRP A 242 -0.38 -2.71 6.40
CA TRP A 242 -0.96 -3.87 5.73
C TRP A 242 -1.20 -5.07 6.66
N ILE A 243 -0.48 -5.17 7.78
CA ILE A 243 -0.68 -6.23 8.79
C ILE A 243 -2.07 -6.12 9.42
N ILE A 244 -2.59 -4.90 9.59
CA ILE A 244 -3.95 -4.67 10.08
C ILE A 244 -4.96 -5.29 9.10
N SER A 245 -4.76 -5.10 7.80
CA SER A 245 -5.61 -5.67 6.75
C SER A 245 -5.60 -7.19 6.74
N VAL A 246 -4.45 -7.84 7.03
CA VAL A 246 -4.37 -9.29 7.22
C VAL A 246 -5.31 -9.75 8.34
N TYR A 247 -5.31 -9.04 9.48
CA TYR A 247 -6.17 -9.42 10.60
C TYR A 247 -7.65 -9.18 10.32
N ILE A 248 -7.99 -8.06 9.69
CA ILE A 248 -9.38 -7.76 9.29
C ILE A 248 -9.90 -8.83 8.32
N CYS A 249 -9.13 -9.15 7.27
CA CYS A 249 -9.58 -10.11 6.25
C CYS A 249 -9.73 -11.54 6.78
N ASN A 250 -9.03 -11.87 7.87
CA ASN A 250 -9.07 -13.20 8.49
C ASN A 250 -9.95 -13.25 9.74
N PHE A 251 -10.71 -12.18 10.03
CA PHE A 251 -11.73 -12.20 11.05
C PHE A 251 -12.93 -13.04 10.58
N LYS A 252 -13.51 -13.87 11.46
CA LYS A 252 -14.56 -14.85 11.10
C LYS A 252 -15.70 -14.21 10.30
N THR A 253 -16.23 -13.09 10.79
CA THR A 253 -17.33 -12.37 10.13
C THR A 253 -16.96 -11.89 8.72
N VAL A 254 -15.74 -11.37 8.56
CA VAL A 254 -15.24 -10.89 7.27
C VAL A 254 -14.99 -12.07 6.33
N GLN A 255 -14.41 -13.17 6.80
CA GLN A 255 -14.21 -14.37 5.98
C GLN A 255 -15.53 -14.98 5.51
N THR A 256 -16.52 -15.15 6.40
CA THR A 256 -17.85 -15.63 6.02
C THR A 256 -18.46 -14.73 4.95
N TRP A 257 -18.30 -13.42 5.11
CA TRP A 257 -18.80 -12.46 4.16
C TRP A 257 -18.06 -12.50 2.80
N ILE A 258 -16.74 -12.66 2.79
CA ILE A 258 -15.93 -12.87 1.58
C ILE A 258 -16.39 -14.15 0.85
N GLN A 259 -16.60 -15.24 1.59
CA GLN A 259 -17.09 -16.51 1.05
C GLN A 259 -18.50 -16.39 0.45
N ASN A 260 -19.37 -15.58 1.05
CA ASN A 260 -20.69 -15.30 0.48
C ASN A 260 -20.61 -14.51 -0.84
N GLN A 261 -19.58 -13.67 -1.04
CA GLN A 261 -19.35 -13.04 -2.34
C GLN A 261 -19.02 -14.08 -3.43
N LYS A 262 -18.21 -15.11 -3.11
CA LYS A 262 -17.86 -16.20 -4.04
C LYS A 262 -19.09 -16.89 -4.64
N LYS A 263 -20.12 -17.13 -3.82
CA LYS A 263 -21.39 -17.74 -4.27
C LYS A 263 -22.16 -16.85 -5.25
N ARG A 264 -21.99 -15.53 -5.17
CA ARG A 264 -22.66 -14.56 -6.04
C ARG A 264 -21.95 -14.45 -7.40
N THR A 265 -20.63 -14.60 -7.44
CA THR A 265 -19.84 -14.46 -8.69
C THR A 265 -19.81 -15.74 -9.54
N SER A 266 -19.93 -16.93 -8.93
CA SER A 266 -19.83 -18.23 -9.64
C SER A 266 -20.95 -18.48 -10.66
N VAL A 267 -22.03 -17.69 -10.65
CA VAL A 267 -23.19 -17.85 -11.55
C VAL A 267 -22.97 -17.18 -12.93
N THR A 268 -21.83 -16.51 -13.16
CA THR A 268 -21.59 -15.70 -14.37
C THR A 268 -20.23 -15.95 -15.03
N VAL A 269 -19.86 -17.22 -15.23
CA VAL A 269 -18.75 -17.57 -16.13
C VAL A 269 -19.32 -18.32 -17.33
N VAL A 270 -19.88 -17.58 -18.29
CA VAL A 270 -20.02 -18.09 -19.66
C VAL A 270 -18.65 -17.93 -20.28
N VAL A 271 -17.95 -19.05 -20.46
CA VAL A 271 -16.64 -19.11 -21.11
C VAL A 271 -16.82 -18.63 -22.56
N PRO A 272 -16.06 -17.63 -23.04
CA PRO A 272 -16.07 -17.26 -24.45
C PRO A 272 -15.58 -18.43 -25.30
N GLU A 273 -16.35 -18.82 -26.32
CA GLU A 273 -16.02 -19.90 -27.28
C GLU A 273 -14.65 -19.73 -27.97
N SER A 274 -14.01 -18.56 -27.89
CA SER A 274 -12.71 -18.29 -28.50
C SER A 274 -11.53 -19.02 -27.86
N LEU A 275 -11.71 -19.73 -26.74
CA LEU A 275 -10.70 -20.62 -26.14
C LEU A 275 -10.95 -22.11 -26.40
N VAL A 276 -11.97 -22.47 -27.20
CA VAL A 276 -12.18 -23.84 -27.67
C VAL A 276 -11.20 -24.11 -28.81
N VAL A 277 -9.93 -24.30 -28.46
CA VAL A 277 -9.00 -25.00 -29.34
C VAL A 277 -9.48 -26.44 -29.39
N VAL A 278 -10.15 -26.79 -30.48
CA VAL A 278 -10.52 -28.16 -30.84
C VAL A 278 -9.23 -28.97 -30.88
N ARG A 279 -8.95 -29.72 -29.81
CA ARG A 279 -7.93 -30.77 -29.83
C ARG A 279 -8.43 -31.87 -30.78
N PRO A 280 -7.60 -32.38 -31.70
CA PRO A 280 -7.96 -33.56 -32.47
C PRO A 280 -8.26 -34.71 -31.50
N GLN A 281 -9.37 -35.40 -31.75
CA GLN A 281 -9.73 -36.64 -31.05
C GLN A 281 -8.56 -37.61 -31.10
N GLN A 282 -8.04 -37.99 -29.93
CA GLN A 282 -7.38 -39.26 -29.78
C GLN A 282 -8.01 -39.98 -28.60
N ILE A 283 -8.65 -41.08 -28.95
CA ILE A 283 -9.34 -42.07 -28.14
C ILE A 283 -8.30 -42.75 -27.24
N ASP A 284 -8.45 -42.67 -25.92
CA ASP A 284 -8.57 -43.84 -25.03
C ASP A 284 -8.51 -43.46 -23.54
N GLU A 285 -9.57 -43.88 -22.84
CA GLU A 285 -9.62 -44.40 -21.46
C GLU A 285 -8.79 -43.76 -20.34
N THR A 286 -9.45 -43.01 -19.45
CA THR A 286 -9.82 -43.47 -18.09
C THR A 286 -10.46 -42.33 -17.31
N VAL A 287 -11.73 -42.50 -16.97
CA VAL A 287 -12.50 -41.61 -16.11
C VAL A 287 -12.00 -41.80 -14.68
N ILE A 288 -11.20 -40.86 -14.17
CA ILE A 288 -10.98 -40.72 -12.72
C ILE A 288 -11.78 -39.51 -12.25
N SER A 289 -12.93 -39.83 -11.68
CA SER A 289 -13.78 -38.95 -10.91
C SER A 289 -13.09 -38.63 -9.58
N GLU A 290 -12.47 -37.46 -9.44
CA GLU A 290 -12.15 -36.92 -8.11
C GLU A 290 -13.41 -36.28 -7.51
N LEU A 291 -14.35 -37.14 -7.10
CA LEU A 291 -15.38 -36.79 -6.14
C LEU A 291 -14.75 -36.81 -4.74
N SER A 292 -14.96 -35.72 -4.01
CA SER A 292 -14.83 -35.53 -2.57
C SER A 292 -14.67 -36.81 -1.72
N VAL A 293 -13.46 -37.03 -1.17
CA VAL A 293 -13.25 -37.93 -0.03
C VAL A 293 -13.19 -37.08 1.23
N SER A 294 -14.37 -36.74 1.75
CA SER A 294 -14.60 -36.46 3.16
C SER A 294 -15.60 -37.51 3.62
N GLU A 295 -15.35 -38.12 4.79
CA GLU A 295 -16.09 -39.22 5.43
C GLU A 295 -15.46 -40.60 5.25
N VAL A 296 -14.40 -40.85 6.02
CA VAL A 296 -14.30 -42.12 6.75
C VAL A 296 -13.89 -41.78 8.19
N GLU A 297 -14.89 -41.74 9.05
CA GLU A 297 -14.72 -41.99 10.48
C GLU A 297 -14.15 -43.40 10.67
N THR A 298 -13.09 -43.53 11.46
CA THR A 298 -12.85 -44.77 12.20
C THR A 298 -12.53 -44.43 13.64
N VAL A 299 -13.54 -44.64 14.47
CA VAL A 299 -13.43 -45.14 15.84
C VAL A 299 -12.37 -46.24 15.89
N ILE A 300 -11.38 -46.09 16.78
CA ILE A 300 -10.93 -47.03 17.83
C ILE A 300 -10.15 -46.20 18.85
#